data_AF-A0A920DQA0-F1
#
_entry.id   AF-A0A920DQA0-F1
#
_cell.length_a   1.000
_cell.length_b   1.000
_cell.length_c   1.000
_cell.angle_alpha   90.00
_cell.angle_beta   90.00
_cell.angle_gamma   90.00
#
_symmetry.space_group_name_H-M   'P 1'
#
loop_
_entity.id
_entity.type
_entity.pdbx_description
1 polymer ?
#
loop_
_entity_poly.entity_id
_entity_poly.type
_entity_poly.pdbx_seq_one_letter_code
_entity_poly.pdbx_strand_id
1 'polypeptide(L)'
;MDAWWGSTWVVGSYDPDLDVIYWGVGNPGPDWDNEYRPGDNLYSNSVLALDADTGKIKWYFQYTPNDPYDFDGVNEQTLVDAKILVRKPKLFCMLIEMVLLMLLTENQESFYGEHLLLKT
;
A
#
# COMPACT_ATOMS: atom_id res chain seq x y z
N MET A 1 2.55 -4.10 17.17
CA MET A 1 3.20 -3.19 16.21
C MET A 1 4.67 -3.34 16.49
N ASP A 2 5.39 -3.89 15.53
CA ASP A 2 6.79 -4.31 15.70
C ASP A 2 7.75 -3.27 15.10
N ALA A 3 7.21 -2.27 14.40
CA ALA A 3 7.87 -1.01 14.07
C ALA A 3 7.63 0.05 15.15
N TRP A 4 8.68 0.81 15.46
CA TRP A 4 8.63 1.92 16.42
C TRP A 4 8.13 3.23 15.76
N TRP A 5 7.97 3.22 14.43
CA TRP A 5 7.48 4.31 13.59
C TRP A 5 6.56 3.77 12.49
N GLY A 6 5.97 4.68 11.70
CA GLY A 6 5.08 4.37 10.58
C GLY A 6 4.11 5.54 10.34
N SER A 7 4.65 6.74 10.15
CA SER A 7 3.82 7.95 10.05
C SER A 7 2.93 7.92 8.81
N THR A 8 1.70 8.42 8.98
CA THR A 8 0.67 8.47 7.94
C THR A 8 0.43 9.91 7.51
N TRP A 9 1.35 10.47 6.74
CA TRP A 9 1.36 11.90 6.42
C TRP A 9 0.66 12.26 5.10
N VAL A 10 0.20 11.26 4.35
CA VAL A 10 -0.67 11.40 3.16
C VAL A 10 -2.06 10.84 3.48
N VAL A 11 -3.08 11.40 2.84
CA VAL A 11 -4.47 10.96 3.00
C VAL A 11 -4.72 9.66 2.25
N GLY A 12 -5.45 8.73 2.89
CA GLY A 12 -5.93 7.51 2.25
C GLY A 12 -7.14 7.73 1.33
N SER A 13 -7.63 6.62 0.79
CA SER A 13 -8.82 6.58 -0.08
C SER A 13 -9.91 5.71 0.53
N TYR A 14 -11.15 5.92 0.09
CA TYR A 14 -12.32 5.19 0.59
C TYR A 14 -13.15 4.64 -0.57
N ASP A 15 -13.46 3.34 -0.52
CA ASP A 15 -14.39 2.68 -1.44
C ASP A 15 -15.75 2.48 -0.73
N PRO A 16 -16.80 3.24 -1.11
CA PRO A 16 -18.12 3.16 -0.49
C PRO A 16 -18.90 1.88 -0.85
N ASP A 17 -18.55 1.18 -1.94
CA ASP A 17 -19.24 -0.07 -2.30
C ASP A 17 -18.79 -1.23 -1.41
N LEU A 18 -17.52 -1.21 -1.00
CA LEU A 18 -16.89 -2.25 -0.20
C LEU A 18 -16.81 -1.92 1.29
N ASP A 19 -17.07 -0.67 1.64
CA ASP A 19 -16.90 -0.09 2.98
C ASP A 19 -15.46 -0.27 3.49
N VAL A 20 -14.49 0.12 2.64
CA VAL A 20 -13.05 -0.07 2.90
C VAL A 20 -12.28 1.24 2.74
N ILE A 21 -11.43 1.52 3.72
CA ILE A 21 -10.43 2.61 3.67
C ILE A 21 -9.08 2.00 3.31
N TYR A 22 -8.42 2.56 2.31
CA TYR A 22 -7.06 2.22 1.90
C TYR A 22 -6.10 3.28 2.42
N TRP A 23 -5.09 2.85 3.17
CA TRP A 23 -4.21 3.78 3.88
C TRP A 23 -2.74 3.38 3.79
N GLY A 24 -1.90 4.31 3.32
CA GLY A 24 -0.45 4.12 3.23
C GLY A 24 0.26 4.43 4.54
N VAL A 25 1.22 3.59 4.91
CA VAL A 25 2.01 3.70 6.13
C VAL A 25 3.46 3.95 5.77
N GLY A 26 4.06 4.96 6.40
CA GLY A 26 5.46 5.33 6.21
C GLY A 26 6.46 4.33 6.76
N ASN A 27 7.72 4.73 6.70
CA ASN A 27 8.87 3.91 7.03
C ASN A 27 8.99 3.61 8.53
N PRO A 28 9.71 2.53 8.90
CA PRO A 28 9.99 2.18 10.28
C PRO A 28 11.18 3.00 10.84
N GLY A 29 11.15 3.25 12.15
CA GLY A 29 12.18 3.99 12.87
C GLY A 29 13.06 3.07 13.73
N PRO A 30 14.37 3.33 13.85
CA PRO A 30 15.14 4.36 13.12
C PRO A 30 15.23 4.04 11.62
N ASP A 31 15.22 5.09 10.80
CA ASP A 31 15.13 5.06 9.33
C ASP A 31 16.33 4.38 8.68
N TRP A 32 17.54 4.67 9.16
CA TRP A 32 18.80 4.28 8.50
C TRP A 32 19.48 3.01 9.05
N ASP A 33 19.10 2.55 10.25
CA ASP A 33 19.74 1.39 10.89
C ASP A 33 18.71 0.32 11.27
N ASN A 34 18.55 -0.64 10.36
CA ASN A 34 17.62 -1.74 10.53
C ASN A 34 18.10 -2.80 11.54
N GLU A 35 19.39 -2.82 11.91
CA GLU A 35 19.92 -3.79 12.89
C GLU A 35 19.30 -3.59 14.28
N TYR A 36 18.92 -2.37 14.63
CA TYR A 36 18.23 -2.05 15.89
C TYR A 36 16.75 -2.49 15.91
N ARG A 37 16.19 -2.88 14.77
CA ARG A 37 14.79 -3.29 14.61
C ARG A 37 14.67 -4.55 13.76
N PRO A 38 15.19 -5.69 14.22
CA PRO A 38 15.15 -6.93 13.47
C PRO A 38 13.71 -7.39 13.19
N GLY A 39 13.51 -8.05 12.05
CA GLY A 39 12.21 -8.52 11.57
C GLY A 39 11.53 -7.55 10.60
N ASP A 40 10.36 -7.93 10.10
CA ASP A 40 9.72 -7.25 8.96
C ASP A 40 9.25 -5.81 9.27
N ASN A 41 9.18 -5.44 10.55
CA ASN A 41 8.69 -4.14 11.02
C ASN A 41 7.23 -3.87 10.63
N LEU A 42 6.37 -4.87 10.77
CA LEU A 42 4.95 -4.69 10.47
C LEU A 42 4.32 -3.63 11.39
N TYR A 43 3.55 -2.67 10.88
CA TYR A 43 3.01 -2.51 9.50
C TYR A 43 3.64 -1.34 8.71
N SER A 44 4.93 -1.06 8.89
CA SER A 44 5.59 0.02 8.13
C SER A 44 5.65 -0.29 6.63
N ASN A 45 5.80 0.74 5.80
CA ASN A 45 5.92 0.63 4.34
C ASN A 45 4.88 -0.30 3.74
N SER A 46 3.63 -0.10 4.13
CA SER A 46 2.52 -0.95 3.76
C SER A 46 1.33 -0.12 3.32
N VAL A 47 0.49 -0.71 2.46
CA VAL A 47 -0.91 -0.31 2.38
C VAL A 47 -1.74 -1.20 3.29
N LEU A 48 -2.63 -0.57 4.03
CA LEU A 48 -3.64 -1.22 4.85
C LEU A 48 -5.00 -1.04 4.19
N ALA A 49 -5.75 -2.12 4.08
CA ALA A 49 -7.19 -2.06 3.88
C ALA A 49 -7.87 -2.19 5.23
N LEU A 50 -8.57 -1.13 5.63
CA LEU A 50 -9.26 -1.02 6.90
C LEU A 50 -10.77 -1.10 6.66
N ASP A 51 -11.45 -1.81 7.54
CA ASP A 51 -12.91 -1.74 7.66
C ASP A 51 -13.30 -0.32 8.10
N ALA A 52 -14.17 0.36 7.34
CA ALA A 52 -14.43 1.78 7.56
C ALA A 52 -15.20 2.05 8.86
N ASP A 53 -16.08 1.12 9.27
CA ASP A 53 -16.84 1.21 10.51
C ASP A 53 -15.99 0.93 11.76
N THR A 54 -15.12 -0.08 11.70
CA THR A 54 -14.41 -0.59 12.89
C THR A 54 -12.95 -0.19 12.97
N GLY A 55 -12.36 0.27 11.86
CA GLY A 55 -10.93 0.56 11.75
C GLY A 55 -10.04 -0.70 11.79
N LYS A 56 -10.61 -1.90 11.75
CA LYS A 56 -9.84 -3.15 11.77
C LYS A 56 -9.16 -3.38 10.43
N ILE A 57 -7.93 -3.86 10.48
CA ILE A 57 -7.20 -4.29 9.28
C ILE A 57 -7.89 -5.53 8.70
N LYS A 58 -8.44 -5.39 7.49
CA LYS A 58 -8.98 -6.50 6.69
C LYS A 58 -7.84 -7.26 6.01
N TRP A 59 -6.90 -6.51 5.44
CA TRP A 59 -5.67 -7.04 4.86
C TRP A 59 -4.61 -5.94 4.79
N TYR A 60 -3.37 -6.35 4.54
CA TYR A 60 -2.25 -5.46 4.29
C TYR A 60 -1.38 -6.01 3.18
N PHE A 61 -0.62 -5.12 2.54
CA PHE A 61 0.50 -5.48 1.68
C PHE A 61 1.70 -4.63 2.07
N GLN A 62 2.80 -5.29 2.43
CA GLN A 62 4.05 -4.61 2.80
C GLN A 62 4.97 -4.54 1.59
N TYR A 63 5.34 -3.32 1.19
CA TYR A 63 6.21 -3.05 0.05
C TYR A 63 7.66 -3.39 0.37
N THR A 64 8.15 -2.90 1.51
CA THR A 64 9.58 -2.98 1.87
C THR A 64 9.70 -3.46 3.31
N PRO A 65 9.74 -4.79 3.53
CA PRO A 65 10.04 -5.37 4.84
C PRO A 65 11.43 -4.96 5.31
N ASN A 66 11.56 -4.64 6.61
CA ASN A 66 12.83 -4.28 7.24
C ASN A 66 13.61 -3.16 6.51
N ASP A 67 12.90 -2.18 5.95
CA ASP A 67 13.45 -1.10 5.11
C ASP A 67 14.58 -0.32 5.78
N PRO A 68 15.81 -0.27 5.24
CA PRO A 68 16.91 0.55 5.75
C PRO A 68 17.11 1.86 4.96
N TYR A 69 16.21 2.18 4.03
CA TYR A 69 16.42 3.22 3.01
C TYR A 69 15.42 4.36 3.03
N ASP A 70 14.54 4.44 4.04
CA ASP A 70 13.53 5.51 4.15
C ASP A 70 12.53 5.51 2.98
N PHE A 71 12.09 4.31 2.57
CA PHE A 71 11.17 4.12 1.45
C PHE A 71 9.71 4.15 1.91
N ASP A 72 9.24 5.33 2.29
CA ASP A 72 7.86 5.56 2.75
C ASP A 72 6.79 4.97 1.83
N GLY A 73 5.95 4.10 2.39
CA GLY A 73 4.77 3.52 1.74
C GLY A 73 3.52 4.41 1.75
N VAL A 74 3.65 5.73 1.91
CA VAL A 74 2.50 6.64 2.11
C VAL A 74 1.85 7.15 0.83
N ASN A 75 2.40 6.86 -0.34
CA ASN A 75 1.98 7.48 -1.61
C ASN A 75 0.47 7.35 -1.89
N GLU A 76 -0.06 8.17 -2.79
CA GLU A 76 -1.49 8.26 -3.02
C GLU A 76 -2.13 6.92 -3.40
N GLN A 77 -3.26 6.66 -2.75
CA GLN A 77 -4.01 5.41 -2.80
C GLN A 77 -5.09 5.49 -3.89
N THR A 78 -4.74 5.54 -5.18
CA THR A 78 -5.74 5.84 -6.22
C THR A 78 -6.60 4.63 -6.57
N LEU A 79 -7.92 4.75 -6.39
CA LEU A 79 -8.89 3.71 -6.77
C LEU A 79 -9.28 3.88 -8.23
N VAL A 80 -9.21 2.78 -9.00
CA VAL A 80 -9.51 2.80 -10.44
C VAL A 80 -10.32 1.57 -10.83
N ASP A 81 -11.41 1.78 -11.57
CA ASP A 81 -12.09 0.69 -12.27
C ASP A 81 -11.44 0.47 -13.64
N ALA A 82 -10.60 -0.56 -13.78
CA ALA A 82 -9.98 -0.89 -15.06
C ALA A 82 -10.36 -2.30 -15.54
N LYS A 83 -10.55 -2.45 -16.86
CA LYS A 83 -10.71 -3.76 -17.49
C LYS A 83 -9.33 -4.36 -17.76
N ILE A 84 -8.85 -5.22 -16.88
CA ILE A 84 -7.69 -6.07 -17.19
C ILE A 84 -8.14 -7.10 -18.25
N LEU A 85 -7.39 -7.21 -19.35
CA LEU A 85 -7.67 -8.16 -20.45
C LEU A 85 -7.54 -9.64 -20.04
N VAL A 86 -7.27 -9.89 -18.77
CA VAL A 86 -7.47 -11.17 -18.07
C VAL A 86 -8.49 -10.91 -16.95
N ARG A 87 -9.74 -11.28 -17.22
CA ARG A 87 -10.87 -11.48 -16.28
C ARG A 87 -10.95 -10.52 -15.06
N LYS A 88 -11.69 -9.40 -15.23
CA LYS A 88 -12.12 -8.39 -14.22
C LYS A 88 -11.89 -8.73 -12.72
N PRO A 89 -11.13 -7.88 -12.01
CA PRO A 89 -11.54 -7.33 -10.71
C PRO A 89 -11.37 -5.80 -10.62
N LYS A 90 -11.85 -5.15 -9.53
CA LYS A 90 -11.61 -3.72 -9.20
C LYS A 90 -10.12 -3.51 -8.87
N LEU A 91 -9.57 -2.33 -9.16
CA LEU A 91 -8.13 -2.05 -9.03
C LEU A 91 -7.80 -0.96 -8.03
N PHE A 92 -6.67 -1.18 -7.36
CA PHE A 92 -5.95 -0.22 -6.54
C PHE A 92 -4.64 0.15 -7.26
N CYS A 93 -4.26 1.43 -7.29
CA CYS A 93 -3.10 1.95 -8.00
C CYS A 93 -2.26 2.89 -7.13
N MET A 94 -0.96 2.63 -7.01
CA MET A 94 0.00 3.48 -6.28
C MET A 94 1.28 3.68 -7.08
N LEU A 95 1.85 4.89 -6.97
CA LEU A 95 3.21 5.23 -7.40
C LEU A 95 4.12 5.21 -6.16
N ILE A 96 5.18 4.39 -6.14
CA ILE A 96 6.20 4.43 -5.08
C ILE A 96 7.41 5.24 -5.59
N GLU A 97 8.10 5.99 -4.73
CA GLU A 97 9.37 6.62 -5.10
C GLU A 97 10.34 5.53 -5.63
N MET A 98 10.95 5.80 -6.80
CA MET A 98 11.40 4.82 -7.80
C MET A 98 10.26 4.13 -8.58
N VAL A 99 9.58 4.91 -9.43
CA VAL A 99 8.72 4.56 -10.58
C VAL A 99 8.38 3.07 -10.74
N LEU A 100 7.65 2.51 -9.77
CA LEU A 100 7.00 1.21 -9.93
C LEU A 100 5.51 1.44 -9.72
N LEU A 101 4.76 1.37 -10.82
CA LEU A 101 3.31 1.33 -10.77
C LEU A 101 2.90 -0.06 -10.33
N MET A 102 2.40 -0.18 -9.11
CA MET A 102 1.84 -1.44 -8.64
C MET A 102 0.34 -1.37 -8.62
N LEU A 103 -0.28 -2.34 -9.28
CA LEU A 103 -1.71 -2.56 -9.20
C LEU A 103 -1.97 -3.71 -8.24
N LEU A 104 -2.70 -3.43 -7.16
CA LEU A 104 -3.18 -4.47 -6.27
C LEU A 104 -4.65 -4.72 -6.57
N THR A 105 -5.03 -5.98 -6.57
CA THR A 105 -6.44 -6.37 -6.61
C THR A 105 -6.93 -6.67 -5.20
N GLU A 106 -8.25 -6.74 -5.03
CA GLU A 106 -8.90 -7.17 -3.79
C GLU A 106 -8.41 -8.54 -3.28
N ASN A 107 -7.89 -9.39 -4.18
CA ASN A 107 -7.34 -10.71 -3.85
C ASN A 107 -5.83 -10.70 -3.54
N GLN A 108 -5.24 -9.51 -3.32
CA GLN A 108 -3.81 -9.31 -3.10
C GLN A 108 -2.93 -9.73 -4.29
N GLU A 109 -3.48 -9.87 -5.50
CA GLU A 109 -2.67 -10.08 -6.69
C GLU A 109 -2.04 -8.74 -7.10
N SER A 110 -0.71 -8.72 -7.16
CA SER A 110 0.08 -7.58 -7.64
C SER A 110 0.39 -7.73 -9.13
N PHE A 111 0.15 -6.68 -9.92
CA PHE A 111 0.61 -6.57 -11.29
C PHE A 111 1.65 -5.45 -11.41
N TYR A 112 2.73 -5.74 -12.14
CA TYR A 112 3.78 -4.79 -12.49
C TYR A 112 3.70 -4.52 -13.99
N GLY A 113 3.67 -3.26 -14.43
CA GLY A 113 3.64 -2.96 -15.86
C GLY A 113 4.09 -1.55 -16.23
N GLU A 114 5.03 -1.46 -17.18
CA GLU A 114 5.47 -0.20 -17.81
C GLU A 114 4.48 0.31 -18.90
N HIS A 115 3.41 -0.44 -19.19
CA HIS A 115 2.43 -0.11 -20.22
C HIS A 115 0.99 -0.37 -19.75
N LEU A 116 0.41 0.59 -19.01
CA LEU A 116 -1.04 0.65 -18.84
C LEU A 116 -1.64 1.74 -19.74
N LEU A 117 -2.47 1.30 -20.70
CA LEU A 117 -3.35 2.18 -21.48
C LEU A 117 -4.59 2.49 -20.64
N LEU A 118 -4.56 3.61 -19.91
CA LEU A 118 -5.75 4.23 -19.32
C LEU A 118 -6.57 4.84 -20.47
N LYS A 119 -7.75 4.28 -20.77
CA LYS A 119 -8.76 4.98 -21.60
C LYS A 119 -9.62 5.82 -20.66
N THR A 120 -9.53 7.14 -20.85
CA THR A 120 -10.49 8.14 -20.35
C THR A 120 -11.84 7.99 -21.03
#